data_AF-A0A9P8ZJB3-F1
#
_entry.id   AF-A0A9P8ZJB3-F1
#
_cell.length_a   1.000
_cell.length_b   1.000
_cell.length_c   1.000
_cell.angle_alpha   90.00
_cell.angle_beta   90.00
_cell.angle_gamma   90.00
#
_symmetry.space_group_name_H-M   'P 1'
#
loop_
_entity.id
_entity.type
_entity.pdbx_description
1 polymer ?
#
loop_
_entity_poly.entity_id
_entity_poly.type
_entity_poly.pdbx_seq_one_letter_code
_entity_poly.pdbx_strand_id
1 'polypeptide(L)'
;MDGVDFYVHAAILLRASSNAFNSLFTASIKPPGSPGSTLQHYAVPGTDAATLNVVLHVAYGLNVSRYSPDLRVLKQALESVLVTYAFSPYIYVAPASPLYSVLLSQAVTGGVNVAMEVYALAAQHRLEPLAVAVSEQLLSFDLSLLTDEQAIQLGGSYLKRLFVLLMTRVDKLRELLAIEPGPLHPPTPMCDKLERRRDLFGAWAYAVAQLMADARADTPSALLESILNPLAYRCACGECRVAIQQRVQTLVRDWDAVKRTI
;
A
#
# COMPACT_ATOMS: atom_id res chain seq x y z
N MET A 1 -35.76 -1.39 -4.14
CA MET A 1 -35.36 -0.62 -5.33
C MET A 1 -35.27 0.83 -4.90
N ASP A 2 -34.12 1.47 -5.10
CA ASP A 2 -33.80 2.76 -4.49
C ASP A 2 -34.37 3.96 -5.27
N GLY A 3 -35.05 3.71 -6.39
CA GLY A 3 -35.80 4.73 -7.16
C GLY A 3 -34.94 5.79 -7.85
N VAL A 4 -33.64 5.54 -8.02
CA VAL A 4 -32.68 6.48 -8.64
C VAL A 4 -32.50 6.16 -10.12
N ASP A 5 -32.74 7.17 -10.98
CA ASP A 5 -32.53 7.07 -12.42
C ASP A 5 -31.14 7.61 -12.82
N PHE A 6 -30.44 6.88 -13.69
CA PHE A 6 -29.17 7.29 -14.28
C PHE A 6 -29.31 7.45 -15.78
N TYR A 7 -28.90 8.60 -16.32
CA TYR A 7 -28.89 8.87 -17.76
C TYR A 7 -27.51 8.57 -18.34
N VAL A 8 -27.44 7.65 -19.30
CA VAL A 8 -26.18 7.12 -19.83
C VAL A 8 -26.24 6.89 -21.34
N HIS A 9 -25.07 6.85 -21.97
CA HIS A 9 -24.89 6.46 -23.36
C HIS A 9 -24.61 4.97 -23.44
N ALA A 10 -25.54 4.21 -24.04
CA ALA A 10 -25.36 2.77 -24.27
C ALA A 10 -24.05 2.44 -25.00
N ALA A 11 -23.65 3.27 -25.97
CA ALA A 11 -22.39 3.10 -26.71
C ALA A 11 -21.14 3.14 -25.82
N ILE A 12 -21.14 3.94 -24.73
CA ILE A 12 -20.02 4.00 -23.79
C ILE A 12 -19.96 2.72 -22.95
N LEU A 13 -21.12 2.28 -22.43
CA LEU A 13 -21.20 1.07 -21.61
C LEU A 13 -20.89 -0.21 -22.40
N LEU A 14 -21.35 -0.30 -23.65
CA LEU A 14 -21.04 -1.41 -24.56
C LEU A 14 -19.57 -1.44 -24.96
N ARG A 15 -18.89 -0.29 -25.02
CA ARG A 15 -17.44 -0.24 -25.26
C ARG A 15 -16.64 -0.69 -24.04
N ALA A 16 -17.14 -0.37 -22.85
CA ALA A 16 -16.49 -0.74 -21.59
C ALA A 16 -16.64 -2.22 -21.24
N SER A 17 -17.81 -2.80 -21.55
CA SER A 17 -18.22 -4.14 -21.15
C SER A 17 -18.06 -5.17 -22.27
N SER A 18 -17.46 -6.32 -21.93
CA SER A 18 -17.39 -7.47 -22.85
C SER A 18 -18.63 -8.37 -22.86
N ASN A 19 -19.57 -8.17 -21.93
CA ASN A 19 -20.80 -8.96 -21.79
C ASN A 19 -22.08 -8.14 -22.01
N ALA A 20 -22.00 -7.08 -22.82
CA ALA A 20 -23.12 -6.16 -23.10
C ALA A 20 -23.78 -5.57 -21.83
N PHE A 21 -22.93 -5.25 -20.85
CA PHE A 21 -23.30 -4.73 -19.54
C PHE A 21 -24.25 -5.69 -18.81
N ASN A 22 -23.79 -6.92 -18.60
CA ASN A 22 -24.57 -8.03 -18.06
C ASN A 22 -25.80 -8.38 -18.90
N SER A 23 -25.64 -8.41 -20.23
CA SER A 23 -26.71 -8.66 -21.21
C SER A 23 -27.90 -7.70 -21.14
N LEU A 24 -27.74 -6.56 -20.46
CA LEU A 24 -28.80 -5.56 -20.31
C LEU A 24 -29.14 -4.93 -21.67
N PHE A 25 -28.12 -4.73 -22.50
CA PHE A 25 -28.24 -4.20 -23.85
C PHE A 25 -28.34 -5.35 -24.87
N THR A 26 -29.45 -6.09 -24.87
CA THR A 26 -29.77 -7.00 -25.98
C THR A 26 -30.17 -6.21 -27.24
N ALA A 27 -30.01 -6.83 -28.42
CA ALA A 27 -29.83 -6.27 -29.78
C ALA A 27 -30.89 -5.28 -30.35
N SER A 28 -31.76 -4.67 -29.55
CA SER A 28 -32.74 -3.67 -29.98
C SER A 28 -32.37 -2.25 -29.52
N ILE A 29 -31.11 -1.87 -29.66
CA ILE A 29 -30.75 -0.44 -29.63
C ILE A 29 -31.07 0.11 -31.01
N LYS A 30 -32.20 0.80 -31.14
CA LYS A 30 -32.50 1.55 -32.37
C LYS A 30 -31.38 2.60 -32.58
N PRO A 31 -30.85 2.75 -33.80
CA PRO A 31 -29.78 3.71 -34.04
C PRO A 31 -30.23 5.13 -33.68
N PRO A 32 -29.32 5.97 -33.15
CA PRO A 32 -29.63 7.35 -32.81
C PRO A 32 -30.13 8.08 -34.06
N GLY A 33 -31.26 8.78 -33.95
CA GLY A 33 -31.90 9.49 -35.08
C GLY A 33 -33.05 8.73 -35.76
N SER A 34 -33.37 7.51 -35.32
CA SER A 34 -34.59 6.81 -35.76
C SER A 34 -35.84 7.61 -35.37
N PRO A 35 -36.83 7.82 -36.27
CA PRO A 35 -38.12 8.39 -35.87
C PRO A 35 -38.75 7.50 -34.79
N GLY A 36 -39.03 8.07 -33.62
CA GLY A 36 -39.49 7.34 -32.43
C GLY A 36 -38.39 6.79 -31.51
N SER A 37 -37.17 7.32 -31.57
CA SER A 37 -36.08 7.04 -30.61
C SER A 37 -36.44 7.57 -29.21
N THR A 38 -37.26 6.83 -28.47
CA THR A 38 -37.55 7.09 -27.05
C THR A 38 -36.35 6.70 -26.19
N LEU A 39 -36.12 7.43 -25.09
CA LEU A 39 -35.22 6.98 -24.02
C LEU A 39 -35.62 5.57 -23.58
N GLN A 40 -34.70 4.62 -23.70
CA GLN A 40 -34.91 3.26 -23.23
C GLN A 40 -34.59 3.20 -21.75
N HIS A 41 -35.54 2.73 -20.95
CA HIS A 41 -35.38 2.53 -19.51
C HIS A 41 -35.06 1.05 -19.26
N TYR A 42 -33.93 0.79 -18.61
CA TYR A 42 -33.52 -0.54 -18.17
C TYR A 42 -33.45 -0.61 -16.66
N ALA A 43 -34.07 -1.64 -16.06
CA ALA A 43 -33.91 -1.93 -14.65
C ALA A 43 -32.59 -2.67 -14.42
N VAL A 44 -31.81 -2.25 -13.42
CA VAL A 44 -30.55 -2.90 -13.03
C VAL A 44 -30.76 -3.65 -11.72
N PRO A 45 -31.12 -4.94 -11.74
CA PRO A 45 -31.33 -5.71 -10.52
C PRO A 45 -30.00 -6.08 -9.85
N GLY A 46 -29.97 -6.10 -8.53
CA GLY A 46 -28.85 -6.66 -7.75
C GLY A 46 -27.66 -5.71 -7.53
N THR A 47 -27.71 -4.47 -8.02
CA THR A 47 -26.68 -3.44 -7.78
C THR A 47 -27.36 -2.22 -7.16
N ASP A 48 -26.91 -1.79 -5.98
CA ASP A 48 -27.44 -0.59 -5.33
C ASP A 48 -27.01 0.68 -6.08
N ALA A 49 -27.73 1.78 -5.86
CA ALA A 49 -27.51 3.03 -6.58
C ALA A 49 -26.10 3.62 -6.37
N ALA A 50 -25.51 3.48 -5.17
CA ALA A 50 -24.18 4.02 -4.89
C ALA A 50 -23.09 3.23 -5.62
N THR A 51 -23.18 1.90 -5.59
CA THR A 51 -22.30 1.01 -6.36
C THR A 51 -22.43 1.28 -7.86
N LEU A 52 -23.66 1.34 -8.39
CA LEU A 52 -23.90 1.60 -9.81
C LEU A 52 -23.36 2.97 -10.22
N ASN A 53 -23.51 3.99 -9.39
CA ASN A 53 -22.95 5.32 -9.64
C ASN A 53 -21.43 5.26 -9.86
N VAL A 54 -20.70 4.52 -9.02
CA VAL A 54 -19.24 4.32 -9.18
C VAL A 54 -18.93 3.58 -10.48
N VAL A 55 -19.63 2.47 -10.76
CA VAL A 55 -19.44 1.68 -12.00
C VAL A 55 -19.61 2.55 -13.24
N LEU A 56 -20.65 3.39 -13.27
CA LEU A 56 -20.94 4.27 -14.39
C LEU A 56 -19.83 5.32 -14.55
N HIS A 57 -19.39 5.97 -13.48
CA HIS A 57 -18.27 6.92 -13.57
C HIS A 57 -16.98 6.25 -14.07
N VAL A 58 -16.71 5.01 -13.64
CA VAL A 58 -15.58 4.22 -14.13
C VAL A 58 -15.70 3.97 -15.64
N ALA A 59 -16.88 3.60 -16.14
CA ALA A 59 -17.10 3.40 -17.58
C ALA A 59 -16.79 4.66 -18.42
N TYR A 60 -17.06 5.84 -17.86
CA TYR A 60 -16.78 7.14 -18.48
C TYR A 60 -15.35 7.65 -18.24
N GLY A 61 -14.53 6.94 -17.45
CA GLY A 61 -13.20 7.41 -17.06
C GLY A 61 -13.24 8.65 -16.14
N LEU A 62 -14.33 8.84 -15.40
CA LEU A 62 -14.52 9.98 -14.51
C LEU A 62 -14.03 9.67 -13.09
N ASN A 63 -13.54 10.71 -12.43
CA ASN A 63 -13.13 10.64 -11.04
C ASN A 63 -14.34 10.52 -10.10
N VAL A 64 -14.31 9.52 -9.20
CA VAL A 64 -15.38 9.24 -8.22
C VAL A 64 -15.08 9.79 -6.82
N SER A 65 -13.90 10.35 -6.56
CA SER A 65 -13.47 10.88 -5.26
C SER A 65 -14.42 11.96 -4.74
N ARG A 66 -15.03 12.77 -5.61
CA ARG A 66 -15.96 13.84 -5.21
C ARG A 66 -17.22 13.34 -4.49
N TYR A 67 -17.54 12.06 -4.65
CA TYR A 67 -18.69 11.42 -4.01
C TYR A 67 -18.33 10.72 -2.71
N SER A 68 -17.05 10.72 -2.34
CA SER A 68 -16.51 10.07 -1.14
C SER A 68 -17.11 8.68 -0.88
N PRO A 69 -17.06 7.76 -1.88
CA PRO A 69 -17.61 6.41 -1.69
C PRO A 69 -16.83 5.71 -0.57
N ASP A 70 -17.57 5.05 0.32
CA ASP A 70 -16.95 4.23 1.36
C ASP A 70 -16.29 2.98 0.77
N LEU A 71 -15.44 2.32 1.57
CA LEU A 71 -14.72 1.13 1.13
C LEU A 71 -15.66 -0.01 0.71
N ARG A 72 -16.81 -0.16 1.37
CA ARG A 72 -17.79 -1.20 1.06
C ARG A 72 -18.36 -1.02 -0.34
N VAL A 73 -18.75 0.20 -0.69
CA VAL A 73 -19.23 0.59 -2.04
C VAL A 73 -18.11 0.39 -3.07
N LEU A 74 -16.87 0.75 -2.75
CA LEU A 74 -15.74 0.55 -3.67
C LEU A 74 -15.44 -0.92 -3.94
N LYS A 75 -15.52 -1.79 -2.92
CA LYS A 75 -15.38 -3.25 -3.06
C LYS A 75 -16.48 -3.80 -3.97
N GLN A 76 -17.73 -3.44 -3.70
CA GLN A 76 -18.89 -3.85 -4.51
C GLN A 76 -18.79 -3.34 -5.95
N ALA A 77 -18.29 -2.11 -6.14
CA ALA A 77 -18.12 -1.52 -7.46
C ALA A 77 -17.00 -2.22 -8.24
N LEU A 78 -15.87 -2.54 -7.61
CA LEU A 78 -14.80 -3.31 -8.27
C LEU A 78 -15.29 -4.71 -8.67
N GLU A 79 -15.95 -5.43 -7.77
CA GLU A 79 -16.54 -6.74 -8.06
C GLU A 79 -17.53 -6.63 -9.23
N SER A 80 -18.40 -5.61 -9.22
CA SER A 80 -19.37 -5.39 -10.29
C SER A 80 -18.70 -5.04 -11.62
N VAL A 81 -17.68 -4.19 -11.61
CA VAL A 81 -16.88 -3.82 -12.79
C VAL A 81 -16.25 -5.07 -13.42
N LEU A 82 -15.63 -5.92 -12.62
CA LEU A 82 -14.85 -7.06 -13.13
C LEU A 82 -15.71 -8.29 -13.45
N VAL A 83 -16.67 -8.61 -12.58
CA VAL A 83 -17.43 -9.87 -12.65
C VAL A 83 -18.78 -9.65 -13.31
N THR A 84 -19.59 -8.73 -12.79
CA THR A 84 -20.97 -8.51 -13.26
C THR A 84 -21.00 -7.90 -14.66
N TYR A 85 -20.25 -6.83 -14.89
CA TYR A 85 -20.26 -6.08 -16.14
C TYR A 85 -19.06 -6.39 -17.04
N ALA A 86 -18.14 -7.25 -16.61
CA ALA A 86 -17.03 -7.77 -17.39
C ALA A 86 -16.20 -6.68 -18.10
N PHE A 87 -15.85 -5.62 -17.37
CA PHE A 87 -14.94 -4.57 -17.84
C PHE A 87 -13.51 -5.09 -17.82
N SER A 88 -12.68 -4.61 -18.76
CA SER A 88 -11.27 -5.00 -18.80
C SER A 88 -10.50 -4.40 -17.60
N PRO A 89 -9.88 -5.23 -16.73
CA PRO A 89 -9.06 -4.73 -15.62
C PRO A 89 -7.86 -3.92 -16.09
N TYR A 90 -7.32 -4.24 -17.28
CA TYR A 90 -6.17 -3.56 -17.88
C TYR A 90 -6.45 -2.12 -18.30
N ILE A 91 -7.72 -1.72 -18.38
CA ILE A 91 -8.13 -0.36 -18.73
C ILE A 91 -8.71 0.32 -17.50
N TYR A 92 -9.66 -0.33 -16.84
CA TYR A 92 -10.49 0.30 -15.82
C TYR A 92 -9.93 0.19 -14.40
N VAL A 93 -8.90 -0.65 -14.19
CA VAL A 93 -8.20 -0.80 -12.90
C VAL A 93 -6.68 -0.64 -13.05
N ALA A 94 -6.23 -0.12 -14.20
CA ALA A 94 -4.83 0.24 -14.40
C ALA A 94 -4.41 1.41 -13.49
N PRO A 95 -3.10 1.62 -13.22
CA PRO A 95 -2.63 2.72 -12.37
C PRO A 95 -3.11 4.11 -12.76
N ALA A 96 -3.36 4.36 -14.05
CA ALA A 96 -3.89 5.62 -14.55
C ALA A 96 -5.42 5.76 -14.42
N SER A 97 -6.12 4.70 -13.97
CA SER A 97 -7.57 4.69 -13.89
C SER A 97 -8.07 5.40 -12.62
N PRO A 98 -9.25 6.04 -12.68
CA PRO A 98 -9.84 6.66 -11.50
C PRO A 98 -10.13 5.67 -10.38
N LEU A 99 -10.59 4.45 -10.71
CA LEU A 99 -10.91 3.44 -9.70
C LEU A 99 -9.66 3.00 -8.93
N TYR A 100 -8.54 2.79 -9.64
CA TYR A 100 -7.25 2.50 -9.02
C TYR A 100 -6.86 3.61 -8.04
N SER A 101 -6.92 4.88 -8.48
CA SER A 101 -6.51 6.01 -7.66
C SER A 101 -7.31 6.14 -6.37
N VAL A 102 -8.62 5.86 -6.42
CA VAL A 102 -9.51 5.96 -5.26
C VAL A 102 -9.30 4.79 -4.30
N LEU A 103 -9.11 3.57 -4.80
CA LEU A 103 -8.78 2.41 -3.97
C LEU A 103 -7.44 2.61 -3.23
N LEU A 104 -6.42 3.10 -3.95
CA LEU A 104 -5.12 3.40 -3.35
C LEU A 104 -5.22 4.54 -2.33
N SER A 105 -5.97 5.60 -2.62
CA SER A 105 -6.20 6.68 -1.67
C SER A 105 -6.84 6.18 -0.38
N GLN A 106 -7.85 5.31 -0.47
CA GLN A 106 -8.50 4.70 0.70
C GLN A 106 -7.52 3.86 1.53
N ALA A 107 -6.67 3.07 0.87
CA ALA A 107 -5.64 2.30 1.56
C ALA A 107 -4.65 3.19 2.33
N VAL A 108 -4.25 4.32 1.74
CA VAL A 108 -3.30 5.27 2.37
C VAL A 108 -3.96 6.04 3.53
N THR A 109 -5.21 6.49 3.38
CA THR A 109 -5.86 7.34 4.40
C THR A 109 -6.65 6.56 5.45
N GLY A 110 -7.06 5.33 5.15
CA GLY A 110 -7.94 4.50 5.99
C GLY A 110 -7.21 3.68 7.07
N GLY A 111 -5.87 3.74 7.11
CA GLY A 111 -5.05 2.98 8.05
C GLY A 111 -4.83 1.52 7.65
N VAL A 112 -4.07 0.80 8.47
CA VAL A 112 -3.51 -0.53 8.12
C VAL A 112 -4.56 -1.61 7.83
N ASN A 113 -5.71 -1.56 8.53
CA ASN A 113 -6.79 -2.53 8.31
C ASN A 113 -7.49 -2.32 6.96
N VAL A 114 -7.73 -1.06 6.59
CA VAL A 114 -8.29 -0.71 5.27
C VAL A 114 -7.30 -1.07 4.17
N ALA A 115 -6.00 -0.82 4.38
CA ALA A 115 -4.96 -1.27 3.46
C ALA A 115 -4.98 -2.80 3.27
N MET A 116 -5.19 -3.58 4.34
CA MET A 116 -5.27 -5.04 4.24
C MET A 116 -6.49 -5.48 3.41
N GLU A 117 -7.64 -4.85 3.60
CA GLU A 117 -8.82 -5.14 2.78
C GLU A 117 -8.60 -4.82 1.30
N VAL A 118 -7.97 -3.68 0.98
CA VAL A 118 -7.67 -3.32 -0.42
C VAL A 118 -6.61 -4.27 -1.01
N TYR A 119 -5.61 -4.68 -0.22
CA TYR A 119 -4.61 -5.64 -0.64
C TYR A 119 -5.22 -7.03 -0.91
N ALA A 120 -6.11 -7.51 -0.04
CA ALA A 120 -6.84 -8.76 -0.22
C ALA A 120 -7.73 -8.72 -1.47
N LEU A 121 -8.42 -7.61 -1.70
CA LEU A 121 -9.22 -7.38 -2.90
C LEU A 121 -8.35 -7.38 -4.16
N ALA A 122 -7.20 -6.72 -4.13
CA ALA A 122 -6.26 -6.74 -5.24
C ALA A 122 -5.74 -8.15 -5.53
N ALA A 123 -5.41 -8.91 -4.49
CA ALA A 123 -4.95 -10.29 -4.60
C ALA A 123 -6.01 -11.23 -5.20
N GLN A 124 -7.26 -11.15 -4.71
CA GLN A 124 -8.40 -11.94 -5.19
C GLN A 124 -8.60 -11.82 -6.70
N HIS A 125 -8.46 -10.61 -7.24
CA HIS A 125 -8.61 -10.33 -8.67
C HIS A 125 -7.29 -10.27 -9.45
N ARG A 126 -6.16 -10.62 -8.81
CA ARG A 126 -4.80 -10.59 -9.40
C ARG A 126 -4.41 -9.22 -9.98
N LEU A 127 -4.83 -8.15 -9.31
CA LEU A 127 -4.54 -6.77 -9.66
C LEU A 127 -3.15 -6.37 -9.17
N GLU A 128 -2.14 -6.90 -9.83
CA GLU A 128 -0.74 -6.79 -9.42
C GLU A 128 -0.26 -5.35 -9.14
N PRO A 129 -0.54 -4.34 -10.00
CA PRO A 129 -0.08 -2.99 -9.73
C PRO A 129 -0.70 -2.36 -8.48
N LEU A 130 -1.91 -2.78 -8.10
CA LEU A 130 -2.60 -2.28 -6.91
C LEU A 130 -2.05 -2.99 -5.66
N ALA A 131 -1.85 -4.30 -5.74
CA ALA A 131 -1.25 -5.09 -4.67
C ALA A 131 0.15 -4.57 -4.29
N VAL A 132 1.00 -4.29 -5.29
CA VAL A 132 2.34 -3.72 -5.07
C VAL A 132 2.25 -2.35 -4.39
N ALA A 133 1.40 -1.44 -4.87
CA ALA A 133 1.28 -0.09 -4.31
C ALA A 133 0.75 -0.09 -2.87
N VAL A 134 -0.20 -0.97 -2.56
CA VAL A 134 -0.81 -1.05 -1.22
C VAL A 134 0.10 -1.75 -0.22
N SER A 135 0.98 -2.66 -0.68
CA SER A 135 1.84 -3.44 0.23
C SER A 135 2.74 -2.60 1.14
N GLU A 136 3.11 -1.39 0.74
CA GLU A 136 3.86 -0.47 1.60
C GLU A 136 3.07 -0.05 2.85
N GLN A 137 1.74 0.09 2.72
CA GLN A 137 0.87 0.47 3.84
C GLN A 137 0.68 -0.67 4.84
N LEU A 138 1.19 -1.88 4.53
CA LEU A 138 1.13 -3.06 5.37
C LEU A 138 2.43 -3.33 6.13
N LEU A 139 3.45 -2.46 6.02
CA LEU A 139 4.71 -2.65 6.74
C LEU A 139 4.52 -2.71 8.27
N SER A 140 3.49 -2.04 8.79
CA SER A 140 3.14 -2.03 10.22
C SER A 140 2.07 -3.06 10.59
N PHE A 141 1.65 -3.93 9.66
CA PHE A 141 0.57 -4.89 9.90
C PHE A 141 1.04 -6.02 10.81
N ASP A 142 0.28 -6.27 11.88
CA ASP A 142 0.50 -7.40 12.76
C ASP A 142 -0.10 -8.67 12.14
N LEU A 143 0.78 -9.56 11.68
CA LEU A 143 0.39 -10.83 11.06
C LEU A 143 -0.43 -11.73 11.99
N SER A 144 -0.37 -11.54 13.31
CA SER A 144 -1.20 -12.30 14.25
C SER A 144 -2.70 -11.92 14.17
N LEU A 145 -3.01 -10.76 13.60
CA LEU A 145 -4.38 -10.28 13.37
C LEU A 145 -4.96 -10.74 12.03
N LEU A 146 -4.17 -11.47 11.22
CA LEU A 146 -4.63 -12.00 9.95
C LEU A 146 -5.68 -13.09 10.19
N THR A 147 -6.88 -12.91 9.66
CA THR A 147 -7.93 -13.93 9.77
C THR A 147 -7.80 -15.00 8.69
N ASP A 148 -8.39 -16.17 8.93
CA ASP A 148 -8.43 -17.27 7.95
C ASP A 148 -9.14 -16.83 6.66
N GLU A 149 -10.20 -16.03 6.75
CA GLU A 149 -10.91 -15.49 5.59
C GLU A 149 -10.02 -14.57 4.76
N GLN A 150 -9.21 -13.72 5.40
CA GLN A 150 -8.24 -12.88 4.71
C GLN A 150 -7.14 -13.71 4.05
N ALA A 151 -6.64 -14.75 4.74
CA ALA A 151 -5.64 -15.65 4.19
C ALA A 151 -6.15 -16.40 2.94
N ILE A 152 -7.41 -16.87 2.98
CA ILE A 152 -8.09 -17.49 1.83
C ILE A 152 -8.24 -16.48 0.69
N GLN A 153 -8.69 -15.26 0.98
CA GLN A 153 -8.91 -14.22 -0.02
C GLN A 153 -7.60 -13.79 -0.70
N LEU A 154 -6.51 -13.65 0.06
CA LEU A 154 -5.17 -13.32 -0.45
C LEU A 154 -4.62 -14.44 -1.36
N GLY A 155 -4.87 -15.68 -0.97
CA GLY A 155 -4.24 -16.84 -1.57
C GLY A 155 -2.73 -16.93 -1.27
N GLY A 156 -2.15 -18.09 -1.56
CA GLY A 156 -0.78 -18.41 -1.15
C GLY A 156 0.30 -17.50 -1.75
N SER A 157 0.11 -16.98 -2.97
CA SER A 157 1.11 -16.15 -3.65
C SER A 157 1.27 -14.77 -3.00
N TYR A 158 0.15 -14.07 -2.77
CA TYR A 158 0.19 -12.72 -2.18
C TYR A 158 0.50 -12.76 -0.69
N LEU A 159 0.03 -13.79 0.02
CA LEU A 159 0.38 -14.00 1.42
C LEU A 159 1.88 -14.25 1.60
N LYS A 160 2.46 -15.17 0.80
CA LYS A 160 3.91 -15.44 0.84
C LYS A 160 4.72 -14.18 0.57
N ARG A 161 4.35 -13.39 -0.43
CA ARG A 161 5.08 -12.16 -0.80
C ARG A 161 5.03 -11.12 0.31
N LEU A 162 3.87 -10.92 0.94
CA LEU A 162 3.73 -10.04 2.09
C LEU A 162 4.61 -10.51 3.25
N PHE A 163 4.55 -11.80 3.59
CA PHE A 163 5.37 -12.36 4.67
C PHE A 163 6.88 -12.18 4.40
N VAL A 164 7.32 -12.49 3.18
CA VAL A 164 8.71 -12.30 2.77
C VAL A 164 9.11 -10.83 2.85
N LEU A 165 8.29 -9.89 2.40
CA LEU A 165 8.57 -8.46 2.53
C LEU A 165 8.81 -8.05 3.98
N LEU A 166 7.90 -8.43 4.89
CA LEU A 166 7.99 -8.04 6.30
C LEU A 166 9.22 -8.65 6.98
N MET A 167 9.44 -9.95 6.81
CA MET A 167 10.57 -10.65 7.43
C MET A 167 11.90 -10.17 6.89
N THR A 168 12.04 -10.08 5.56
CA THR A 168 13.31 -9.63 4.96
C THR A 168 13.66 -8.21 5.32
N ARG A 169 12.68 -7.31 5.50
CA ARG A 169 12.95 -5.96 6.02
C ARG A 169 13.45 -5.96 7.45
N VAL A 170 12.82 -6.75 8.34
CA VAL A 170 13.26 -6.86 9.74
C VAL A 170 14.67 -7.44 9.81
N ASP A 171 14.96 -8.48 9.03
CA ASP A 171 16.30 -9.07 8.97
C ASP A 171 17.33 -8.09 8.44
N LYS A 172 17.00 -7.32 7.39
CA LYS A 172 17.88 -6.26 6.88
C LYS A 172 18.14 -5.16 7.89
N LEU A 173 17.13 -4.74 8.65
CA LEU A 173 17.34 -3.76 9.73
C LEU A 173 18.31 -4.31 10.78
N ARG A 174 18.16 -5.57 11.19
CA ARG A 174 19.07 -6.21 12.15
C ARG A 174 20.49 -6.33 11.59
N GLU A 175 20.65 -6.74 10.34
CA GLU A 175 21.96 -6.77 9.66
C GLU A 175 22.63 -5.40 9.66
N LEU A 176 21.88 -4.34 9.31
CA LEU A 176 22.40 -2.98 9.31
C LEU A 176 22.78 -2.54 10.73
N LEU A 177 21.93 -2.78 11.72
CA LEU A 177 22.20 -2.43 13.12
C LEU A 177 23.43 -3.16 13.69
N ALA A 178 23.73 -4.37 13.22
CA ALA A 178 24.87 -5.17 13.66
C ALA A 178 26.23 -4.59 13.23
N ILE A 179 26.25 -3.70 12.23
CA ILE A 179 27.48 -3.06 11.78
C ILE A 179 27.86 -1.97 12.79
N GLU A 180 28.99 -2.19 13.47
CA GLU A 180 29.57 -1.25 14.42
C GLU A 180 30.01 0.06 13.73
N PRO A 181 30.14 1.17 14.47
CA PRO A 181 30.79 2.37 13.97
C PRO A 181 32.20 2.02 13.48
N GLY A 182 32.64 2.65 12.38
CA GLY A 182 33.91 2.35 11.73
C GLY A 182 35.12 2.37 12.67
N PRO A 183 36.28 1.86 12.23
CA PRO A 183 37.43 1.67 13.10
C PRO A 183 37.75 2.97 13.83
N LEU A 184 37.80 2.92 15.16
CA LEU A 184 38.18 4.08 15.93
C LEU A 184 39.59 4.49 15.53
N HIS A 185 39.82 5.79 15.52
CA HIS A 185 41.14 6.34 15.29
C HIS A 185 42.18 5.79 16.29
N PRO A 186 43.47 5.79 15.92
CA PRO A 186 44.53 5.34 16.81
C PRO A 186 44.50 6.03 18.18
N PRO A 187 44.91 5.35 19.27
CA PRO A 187 45.12 5.95 20.58
C PRO A 187 45.72 7.36 20.55
N THR A 188 45.02 8.34 21.13
CA THR A 188 45.55 9.69 21.37
C THR A 188 45.47 10.02 22.85
N PRO A 189 46.36 10.83 23.43
CA PRO A 189 46.33 11.15 24.88
C PRO A 189 44.97 11.68 25.39
N MET A 190 44.19 12.29 24.48
CA MET A 190 42.85 12.80 24.77
C MET A 190 41.73 11.74 24.64
N CYS A 191 41.96 10.65 23.90
CA CYS A 191 40.99 9.59 23.61
C CYS A 191 41.56 8.16 23.83
N ASP A 192 42.62 8.01 24.63
CA ASP A 192 43.26 6.73 24.92
C ASP A 192 42.89 6.17 26.30
N LYS A 193 41.99 6.83 27.03
CA LYS A 193 41.39 6.19 28.20
C LYS A 193 40.52 5.04 27.71
N LEU A 194 41.08 3.83 27.70
CA LEU A 194 40.45 2.55 27.39
C LEU A 194 39.02 2.44 27.95
N GLU A 195 38.81 2.94 29.17
CA GLU A 195 37.50 3.05 29.83
C GLU A 195 36.48 3.86 29.01
N ARG A 196 36.82 5.08 28.56
CA ARG A 196 35.90 5.92 27.77
C ARG A 196 35.56 5.29 26.42
N ARG A 197 36.50 4.57 25.79
CA ARG A 197 36.23 3.83 24.55
C ARG A 197 35.31 2.64 24.81
N ARG A 198 35.56 1.88 25.87
CA ARG A 198 34.72 0.76 26.27
C ARG A 198 33.30 1.20 26.62
N ASP A 199 33.15 2.31 27.33
CA ASP A 199 31.85 2.85 27.72
C ASP A 199 31.04 3.33 26.50
N LEU A 200 31.71 3.94 25.51
CA LEU A 200 31.09 4.35 24.26
C LEU A 200 30.58 3.15 23.44
N PHE A 201 31.40 2.10 23.30
CA PHE A 201 30.99 0.87 22.64
C PHE A 201 29.90 0.13 23.40
N GLY A 202 29.98 0.09 24.73
CA GLY A 202 28.93 -0.48 25.57
C GLY A 202 27.60 0.24 25.39
N ALA A 203 27.61 1.58 25.36
CA ALA A 203 26.42 2.39 25.13
C ALA A 203 25.85 2.20 23.71
N TRP A 204 26.73 2.08 22.70
CA TRP A 204 26.33 1.76 21.33
C TRP A 204 25.68 0.36 21.25
N ALA A 205 26.37 -0.67 21.75
CA ALA A 205 25.89 -2.05 21.75
C ALA A 205 24.56 -2.19 22.48
N TYR A 206 24.40 -1.50 23.62
CA TYR A 206 23.13 -1.46 24.35
C TYR A 206 22.01 -0.83 23.52
N ALA A 207 22.24 0.35 22.94
CA ALA A 207 21.24 1.04 22.12
C ALA A 207 20.84 0.21 20.88
N VAL A 208 21.82 -0.42 20.22
CA VAL A 208 21.60 -1.34 19.10
C VAL A 208 20.80 -2.57 19.54
N ALA A 209 21.12 -3.17 20.69
CA ALA A 209 20.40 -4.34 21.19
C ALA A 209 18.92 -4.02 21.46
N GLN A 210 18.62 -2.84 22.01
CA GLN A 210 17.22 -2.38 22.18
C GLN A 210 16.52 -2.21 20.82
N LEU A 211 17.16 -1.54 19.86
CA LEU A 211 16.63 -1.38 18.50
C LEU A 211 16.39 -2.73 17.78
N MET A 212 17.28 -3.71 17.97
CA MET A 212 17.13 -5.05 17.39
C MET A 212 15.98 -5.83 18.03
N ALA A 213 15.78 -5.69 19.34
CA ALA A 213 14.68 -6.32 20.05
C ALA A 213 13.32 -5.78 19.59
N ASP A 214 13.24 -4.47 19.37
CA ASP A 214 12.03 -3.77 18.94
C ASP A 214 11.93 -3.62 17.40
N ALA A 215 12.79 -4.30 16.63
CA ALA A 215 12.86 -4.14 15.19
C ALA A 215 11.56 -4.53 14.49
N ARG A 216 11.04 -3.64 13.63
CA ARG A 216 9.84 -3.84 12.82
C ARG A 216 10.11 -3.48 11.37
N ALA A 217 9.28 -3.98 10.46
CA ALA A 217 9.41 -3.67 9.04
C ALA A 217 9.12 -2.19 8.74
N ASP A 218 8.34 -1.51 9.59
CA ASP A 218 7.98 -0.09 9.51
C ASP A 218 8.81 0.83 10.42
N THR A 219 9.88 0.34 11.05
CA THR A 219 10.72 1.16 11.97
C THR A 219 11.10 2.49 11.31
N PRO A 220 10.70 3.66 11.87
CA PRO A 220 11.00 4.95 11.27
C PRO A 220 12.49 5.29 11.39
N SER A 221 13.08 5.86 10.34
CA SER A 221 14.47 6.33 10.37
C SER A 221 14.70 7.39 11.46
N ALA A 222 13.70 8.23 11.72
CA ALA A 222 13.73 9.19 12.82
C ALA A 222 13.87 8.53 14.20
N LEU A 223 13.33 7.31 14.40
CA LEU A 223 13.51 6.56 15.64
C LEU A 223 14.97 6.13 15.80
N LEU A 224 15.58 5.60 14.74
CA LEU A 224 16.99 5.22 14.72
C LEU A 224 17.90 6.40 15.09
N GLU A 225 17.64 7.56 14.46
CA GLU A 225 18.37 8.79 14.74
C GLU A 225 18.17 9.26 16.19
N SER A 226 16.93 9.25 16.69
CA SER A 226 16.62 9.71 18.04
C SER A 226 17.32 8.91 19.13
N ILE A 227 17.55 7.61 18.89
CA ILE A 227 18.20 6.71 19.83
C ILE A 227 19.73 6.80 19.72
N LEU A 228 20.26 6.88 18.49
CA LEU A 228 21.71 6.77 18.26
C LEU A 228 22.45 8.12 18.27
N ASN A 229 21.84 9.21 17.80
CA ASN A 229 22.49 10.53 17.79
C ASN A 229 22.92 11.04 19.18
N PRO A 230 22.18 10.80 20.28
CA PRO A 230 22.62 11.12 21.63
C PRO A 230 23.98 10.54 22.03
N LEU A 231 24.42 9.43 21.40
CA LEU A 231 25.73 8.83 21.65
C LEU A 231 26.87 9.72 21.13
N ALA A 232 26.67 10.39 19.99
CA ALA A 232 27.65 11.32 19.43
C ALA A 232 27.80 12.58 20.31
N TYR A 233 26.70 13.12 20.83
CA TYR A 233 26.71 14.30 21.70
C TYR A 233 27.42 14.05 23.03
N ARG A 234 27.27 12.83 23.58
CA ARG A 234 27.95 12.41 24.82
C ARG A 234 29.43 12.05 24.60
N CYS A 235 29.89 11.98 23.35
CA CYS A 235 31.27 11.68 23.04
C CYS A 235 32.15 12.94 23.16
N ALA A 236 33.14 12.89 24.06
CA ALA A 236 34.09 13.99 24.25
C ALA A 236 35.15 14.07 23.12
N CYS A 237 35.44 12.96 22.45
CA CYS A 237 36.40 12.93 21.34
C CYS A 237 35.73 13.36 20.04
N GLY A 238 36.31 14.36 19.35
CA GLY A 238 35.79 14.86 18.08
C GLY A 238 35.80 13.80 16.97
N GLU A 239 36.85 13.00 16.87
CA GLU A 239 36.98 11.95 15.84
C GLU A 239 35.97 10.81 16.06
N CYS A 240 35.85 10.31 17.29
CA CYS A 240 34.83 9.30 17.64
C CYS A 240 33.40 9.82 17.41
N ARG A 241 33.14 11.10 17.71
CA ARG A 241 31.85 11.74 17.43
C ARG A 241 31.54 11.71 15.94
N VAL A 242 32.50 12.10 15.10
CA VAL A 242 32.34 12.07 13.64
C VAL A 242 32.09 10.65 13.14
N ALA A 243 32.84 9.66 13.64
CA ALA A 243 32.65 8.25 13.26
C ALA A 243 31.23 7.74 13.59
N ILE A 244 30.69 8.08 14.77
CA ILE A 244 29.32 7.73 15.15
C ILE A 244 28.31 8.43 14.26
N GLN A 245 28.45 9.73 14.03
CA GLN A 245 27.53 10.49 13.17
C GLN A 245 27.49 9.92 11.74
N GLN A 246 28.66 9.63 11.18
CA GLN A 246 28.78 9.00 9.85
C GLN A 246 28.13 7.61 9.84
N ARG A 247 28.29 6.82 10.90
CA ARG A 247 27.66 5.51 11.02
C ARG A 247 26.13 5.63 11.05
N VAL A 248 25.58 6.55 11.84
CA VAL A 248 24.12 6.78 11.92
C VAL A 248 23.57 7.25 10.58
N GLN A 249 24.22 8.21 9.92
CA GLN A 249 23.82 8.68 8.59
C GLN A 249 23.83 7.55 7.55
N THR A 250 24.85 6.70 7.59
CA THR A 250 24.95 5.52 6.71
C THR A 250 23.83 4.53 7.00
N LEU A 251 23.59 4.22 8.28
CA LEU A 251 22.50 3.34 8.70
C LEU A 251 21.14 3.82 8.19
N VAL A 252 20.82 5.10 8.39
CA VAL A 252 19.55 5.70 7.96
C VAL A 252 19.40 5.63 6.44
N ARG A 253 20.42 6.08 5.71
CA ARG A 253 20.40 6.04 4.24
C ARG A 253 20.21 4.62 3.72
N ASP A 254 20.95 3.67 4.27
CA ASP A 254 20.89 2.28 3.83
C ASP A 254 19.54 1.64 4.22
N TRP A 255 18.95 2.03 5.36
CA TRP A 255 17.62 1.59 5.79
C TRP A 255 16.49 2.15 4.91
N ASP A 256 16.55 3.44 4.57
CA ASP A 256 15.60 4.10 3.66
C ASP A 256 15.63 3.47 2.26
N ALA A 257 16.79 2.95 1.84
CA ALA A 257 16.96 2.26 0.56
C ALA A 257 16.43 0.82 0.54
N VAL A 258 16.12 0.22 1.70
CA VAL A 258 15.55 -1.15 1.76
C VAL A 258 14.18 -1.16 1.10
N LYS A 259 13.92 -2.14 0.23
CA LYS A 259 12.66 -2.33 -0.49
C LYS A 259 11.44 -2.28 0.45
N ARG A 260 10.41 -1.50 0.11
CA ARG A 260 9.19 -1.26 0.93
C ARG A 260 7.92 -1.90 0.37
N THR A 261 8.00 -2.55 -0.78
CA THR A 261 6.86 -3.17 -1.48
C THR A 261 7.18 -4.61 -1.93
N ILE A 262 6.14 -5.40 -2.21
CA ILE A 262 6.24 -6.82 -2.66
C ILE A 262 6.78 -6.99 -4.08
#